data_AF-A0A1E3LYQ2-F1
#
_entry.id   AF-A0A1E3LYQ2-F1
#
_cell.length_a   1.000
_cell.length_b   1.000
_cell.length_c   1.000
_cell.angle_alpha   90.00
_cell.angle_beta   90.00
_cell.angle_gamma   90.00
#
_symmetry.space_group_name_H-M   'P 1'
#
loop_
_entity.id
_entity.type
_entity.pdbx_description
1 polymer ?
#
loop_
_entity_poly.entity_id
_entity_poly.type
_entity_poly.pdbx_seq_one_letter_code
_entity_poly.pdbx_strand_id
1 'polypeptide(L)'
;MAKARNVNRPLSPHLQVWKWGPHMLVSILHRATGTGMATVGVFVFLWWLGAIAAGETHYAKFMDLLTVESGAPNIAGYILGIGLTLSFFQHMMSGIRHFWMDAGAAFELKANKRFAVLTMVVAVLLTAALWGYISYERLKAAPAVSAPIAVETK
;
A
#
# COMPACT_ATOMS: atom_id res chain seq x y z
N MET A 1 25.92 -33.88 -9.98
CA MET A 1 26.27 -32.50 -10.41
C MET A 1 25.29 -32.07 -11.49
N ALA A 2 24.74 -30.86 -11.41
CA ALA A 2 23.85 -30.34 -12.44
C ALA A 2 24.66 -30.10 -13.74
N LYS A 3 24.14 -30.56 -14.88
CA LYS A 3 24.77 -30.37 -16.20
C LYS A 3 24.73 -28.87 -16.56
N ALA A 4 25.87 -28.29 -16.93
CA ALA A 4 25.96 -26.89 -17.31
C ALA A 4 25.02 -26.57 -18.48
N ARG A 5 24.34 -25.41 -18.41
CA ARG A 5 23.40 -24.95 -19.43
C ARG A 5 24.14 -24.74 -20.77
N ASN A 6 23.62 -25.33 -21.85
CA ASN A 6 24.11 -25.05 -23.20
C ASN A 6 23.70 -23.62 -23.60
N VAL A 7 24.68 -22.71 -23.71
CA VAL A 7 24.48 -21.28 -24.02
C VAL A 7 23.92 -21.06 -25.43
N ASN A 8 24.16 -22.01 -26.35
CA ASN A 8 23.66 -21.96 -27.73
C ASN A 8 22.18 -22.37 -27.84
N ARG A 9 21.56 -22.84 -26.76
CA ARG A 9 20.13 -23.14 -26.74
C ARG A 9 19.34 -21.91 -26.31
N PRO A 10 18.50 -21.33 -27.20
CA PRO A 10 17.70 -20.17 -26.82
C PRO A 10 16.67 -20.54 -25.75
N LEU A 11 16.35 -19.58 -24.88
CA LEU A 11 15.23 -19.66 -23.96
C LEU A 11 13.93 -19.54 -24.76
N SER A 12 12.97 -20.42 -24.50
CA SER A 12 11.63 -20.27 -25.06
C SER A 12 11.00 -18.95 -24.57
N PRO A 13 10.27 -18.22 -25.43
CA PRO A 13 9.59 -17.00 -25.00
C PRO A 13 8.56 -17.31 -23.91
N HIS A 14 8.39 -16.41 -22.94
CA HIS A 14 7.52 -16.61 -21.78
C HIS A 14 6.57 -15.41 -21.56
N LEU A 15 6.99 -14.41 -20.77
CA LEU A 15 6.13 -13.31 -20.32
C LEU A 15 5.61 -12.45 -21.49
N GLN A 16 6.37 -12.38 -22.58
CA GLN A 16 5.99 -11.62 -23.77
C GLN A 16 4.89 -12.28 -24.60
N VAL A 17 4.73 -13.61 -24.51
CA VAL A 17 3.76 -14.38 -25.32
C VAL A 17 2.63 -14.99 -24.49
N TRP A 18 2.70 -14.90 -23.16
CA TRP A 18 1.75 -15.52 -22.27
C TRP A 18 0.43 -14.74 -22.18
N LYS A 19 -0.69 -15.45 -22.21
CA LYS A 19 -2.03 -14.86 -22.04
C LYS A 19 -2.29 -14.49 -20.58
N TRP A 20 -2.54 -13.22 -20.31
CA TRP A 20 -2.78 -12.71 -18.96
C TRP A 20 -4.09 -13.25 -18.34
N GLY A 21 -4.02 -13.56 -17.05
CA GLY A 21 -5.17 -13.95 -16.23
C GLY A 21 -5.15 -13.24 -14.86
N PRO A 22 -6.31 -13.07 -14.20
CA PRO A 22 -6.41 -12.29 -12.97
C PRO A 22 -5.62 -12.92 -11.81
N HIS A 23 -5.55 -14.25 -11.73
CA HIS A 23 -4.77 -14.95 -10.71
C HIS A 23 -3.26 -14.71 -10.86
N MET A 24 -2.76 -14.55 -12.09
CA MET A 24 -1.35 -14.23 -12.35
C MET A 24 -1.04 -12.80 -11.91
N LEU A 25 -1.89 -11.84 -12.29
CA LEU A 25 -1.76 -10.44 -11.85
C LEU A 25 -1.77 -10.36 -10.32
N VAL A 26 -2.74 -11.00 -9.65
CA VAL A 26 -2.84 -11.00 -8.19
C VAL A 26 -1.61 -11.63 -7.53
N SER A 27 -1.03 -12.68 -8.10
CA SER A 27 0.22 -13.26 -7.60
C SER A 27 1.41 -12.31 -7.73
N ILE A 28 1.49 -11.54 -8.81
CA ILE A 28 2.53 -10.50 -8.98
C ILE A 28 2.29 -9.37 -7.98
N LEU A 29 1.05 -8.91 -7.85
CA LEU A 29 0.68 -7.86 -6.90
C LEU A 29 0.96 -8.29 -5.46
N HIS A 30 0.61 -9.50 -5.05
CA HIS A 30 0.90 -10.01 -3.70
C HIS A 30 2.40 -9.91 -3.36
N ARG A 31 3.26 -10.29 -4.31
CA ARG A 31 4.72 -10.17 -4.17
C ARG A 31 5.16 -8.72 -4.15
N ALA A 32 4.70 -7.91 -5.10
CA ALA A 32 5.08 -6.50 -5.19
C ALA A 32 4.66 -5.70 -3.95
N THR A 33 3.43 -5.86 -3.47
CA THR A 33 2.94 -5.17 -2.27
C THR A 33 3.62 -5.69 -1.00
N GLY A 34 3.86 -7.00 -0.89
CA GLY A 34 4.60 -7.59 0.23
C GLY A 34 6.04 -7.09 0.29
N THR A 35 6.78 -7.15 -0.82
CA THR A 35 8.15 -6.64 -0.90
C THR A 35 8.20 -5.13 -0.71
N GLY A 36 7.27 -4.37 -1.31
CA GLY A 36 7.21 -2.92 -1.15
C GLY A 36 7.00 -2.51 0.30
N MET A 37 6.09 -3.18 1.02
CA MET A 37 5.90 -2.94 2.46
C MET A 37 7.12 -3.38 3.28
N ALA A 38 7.70 -4.55 3.01
CA ALA A 38 8.84 -5.07 3.77
C ALA A 38 10.13 -4.25 3.57
N THR A 39 10.31 -3.63 2.40
CA THR A 39 11.49 -2.85 2.07
C THR A 39 11.27 -1.36 2.35
N VAL A 40 10.34 -0.71 1.66
CA VAL A 40 10.11 0.75 1.81
C VAL A 40 9.22 1.02 3.02
N GLY A 41 8.12 0.27 3.16
CA GLY A 41 7.13 0.51 4.22
C GLY A 41 7.72 0.40 5.63
N VAL A 42 8.54 -0.62 5.89
CA VAL A 42 9.19 -0.82 7.20
C VAL A 42 10.12 0.34 7.54
N PHE A 43 10.95 0.84 6.61
CA PHE A 43 11.83 1.98 6.91
C PHE A 43 11.04 3.26 7.20
N VAL A 44 10.01 3.55 6.42
CA VAL A 44 9.13 4.70 6.66
C VAL A 44 8.42 4.57 8.02
N PHE A 45 7.93 3.36 8.34
CA PHE A 45 7.27 3.08 9.62
C PHE A 45 8.22 3.25 10.81
N LEU A 46 9.44 2.73 10.72
CA LEU A 46 10.46 2.89 11.76
C LEU A 46 10.89 4.35 11.91
N TRP A 47 11.01 5.09 10.81
CA TRP A 47 11.30 6.53 10.89
C TRP A 47 10.17 7.29 11.58
N TRP A 48 8.90 7.00 11.24
CA TRP A 48 7.75 7.59 11.91
C TRP A 48 7.73 7.28 13.41
N LEU A 49 7.94 6.02 13.82
CA LEU A 49 8.04 5.64 15.23
C LEU A 49 9.22 6.33 15.93
N GLY A 50 10.38 6.41 15.28
CA GLY A 50 11.56 7.10 15.78
C GLY A 50 11.32 8.60 15.96
N ALA A 51 10.61 9.23 15.03
CA ALA A 51 10.24 10.64 15.11
C ALA A 51 9.28 10.91 16.28
N ILE A 52 8.31 10.03 16.52
CA ILE A 52 7.43 10.09 17.71
C ILE A 52 8.27 9.98 18.99
N ALA A 53 9.17 8.99 19.06
CA ALA A 53 9.99 8.75 20.26
C ALA A 53 11.00 9.88 20.53
N ALA A 54 11.47 10.57 19.49
CA ALA A 54 12.43 11.67 19.58
C ALA A 54 11.81 13.02 20.00
N GLY A 55 10.50 13.05 20.27
CA GLY A 55 9.78 14.21 20.78
C GLY A 55 9.17 15.11 19.70
N GLU A 56 8.40 16.10 20.17
CA GLU A 56 7.50 16.92 19.36
C GLU A 56 8.18 17.54 18.13
N THR A 57 9.35 18.15 18.30
CA THR A 57 10.08 18.80 17.20
C THR A 57 10.44 17.84 16.06
N HIS A 58 10.80 16.59 16.37
CA HIS A 58 11.16 15.59 15.36
C HIS A 58 9.91 15.04 14.66
N TYR A 59 8.85 14.83 15.44
CA TYR A 59 7.56 14.41 14.89
C TYR A 59 6.96 15.46 13.95
N ALA A 60 7.00 16.74 14.33
CA ALA A 60 6.53 17.85 13.49
C ALA A 60 7.28 17.88 12.14
N LYS A 61 8.62 17.78 12.16
CA LYS A 61 9.42 17.72 10.92
C LYS A 61 9.08 16.54 10.02
N PHE A 62 8.76 15.38 10.59
CA PHE A 62 8.29 14.23 9.81
C PHE A 62 6.93 14.53 9.17
N MET A 63 6.00 15.09 9.94
CA MET A 63 4.65 15.43 9.48
C MET A 63 4.67 16.51 8.40
N ASP A 64 5.55 17.52 8.49
CA ASP A 64 5.69 18.59 7.50
C ASP A 64 5.99 18.08 6.08
N LEU A 65 6.62 16.90 5.96
CA LEU A 65 6.86 16.27 4.66
C LEU A 65 5.58 15.73 4.01
N LEU A 66 4.59 15.37 4.81
CA LEU A 66 3.38 14.65 4.39
C LEU A 66 2.12 15.50 4.48
N THR A 67 2.15 16.62 5.21
CA THR A 67 1.00 17.49 5.41
C THR A 67 1.25 18.93 5.00
N VAL A 68 0.18 19.69 4.79
CA VAL A 68 0.20 21.16 4.74
C VAL A 68 -0.13 21.74 6.12
N GLU A 69 -0.02 23.07 6.31
CA GLU A 69 -0.26 23.76 7.59
C GLU A 69 -1.59 23.40 8.28
N SER A 70 -2.64 23.12 7.50
CA SER A 70 -3.92 22.69 8.04
C SER A 70 -3.88 21.27 8.65
N GLY A 71 -2.79 20.54 8.52
CA GLY A 71 -2.65 19.12 8.83
C GLY A 71 -3.25 18.19 7.76
N ALA A 72 -3.70 18.71 6.62
CA ALA A 72 -4.20 17.87 5.52
C ALA A 72 -3.02 17.18 4.83
N PRO A 73 -3.17 15.94 4.34
CA PRO A 73 -2.16 15.34 3.50
C PRO A 73 -1.86 16.23 2.29
N ASN A 74 -0.58 16.46 2.02
CA ASN A 74 -0.13 17.03 0.75
C ASN A 74 -0.09 15.91 -0.33
N ILE A 75 0.40 16.23 -1.53
CA ILE A 75 0.47 15.24 -2.63
C ILE A 75 1.29 14.01 -2.23
N ALA A 76 2.43 14.20 -1.55
CA ALA A 76 3.26 13.10 -1.08
C ALA A 76 2.56 12.29 0.01
N GLY A 77 1.86 12.95 0.94
CA GLY A 77 1.03 12.32 1.96
C GLY A 77 -0.08 11.45 1.38
N TYR A 78 -0.76 11.91 0.33
CA TYR A 78 -1.77 11.10 -0.36
C TYR A 78 -1.15 9.92 -1.11
N ILE A 79 -0.05 10.12 -1.86
CA ILE A 79 0.62 9.03 -2.58
C ILE A 79 1.10 7.95 -1.61
N LEU A 80 1.81 8.36 -0.56
CA LEU A 80 2.34 7.43 0.44
C LEU A 80 1.21 6.76 1.21
N GLY A 81 0.23 7.52 1.70
CA GLY A 81 -0.86 7.00 2.51
C GLY A 81 -1.79 6.08 1.73
N ILE A 82 -2.31 6.51 0.57
CA ILE A 82 -3.18 5.68 -0.27
C ILE A 82 -2.38 4.49 -0.81
N GLY A 83 -1.14 4.70 -1.27
CA GLY A 83 -0.29 3.63 -1.78
C GLY A 83 0.01 2.56 -0.72
N LEU A 84 0.31 2.97 0.52
CA LEU A 84 0.58 2.05 1.62
C LEU A 84 -0.68 1.28 2.04
N THR A 85 -1.80 1.97 2.21
CA THR A 85 -3.08 1.34 2.60
C THR A 85 -3.61 0.39 1.52
N LEU A 86 -3.51 0.77 0.24
CA LEU A 86 -3.85 -0.11 -0.89
C LEU A 86 -2.92 -1.33 -0.94
N SER A 87 -1.62 -1.14 -0.74
CA SER A 87 -0.64 -2.23 -0.69
C SER A 87 -0.95 -3.20 0.44
N PHE A 88 -1.26 -2.68 1.62
CA PHE A 88 -1.65 -3.46 2.79
C PHE A 88 -2.91 -4.27 2.53
N PHE A 89 -4.01 -3.63 2.12
CA PHE A 89 -5.28 -4.34 1.88
C PHE A 89 -5.17 -5.33 0.72
N GLN A 90 -4.45 -4.99 -0.35
CA GLN A 90 -4.24 -5.94 -1.45
C GLN A 90 -3.39 -7.13 -1.02
N HIS A 91 -2.31 -6.91 -0.26
CA HIS A 91 -1.49 -8.00 0.28
C HIS A 91 -2.28 -8.89 1.23
N MET A 92 -3.05 -8.29 2.14
CA MET A 92 -3.91 -8.98 3.10
C MET A 92 -4.98 -9.82 2.40
N MET A 93 -5.75 -9.24 1.47
CA MET A 93 -6.82 -9.98 0.79
C MET A 93 -6.28 -11.11 -0.09
N SER A 94 -5.16 -10.87 -0.78
CA SER A 94 -4.48 -11.94 -1.53
C SER A 94 -3.87 -13.00 -0.61
N GLY A 95 -3.36 -12.63 0.56
CA GLY A 95 -2.88 -13.54 1.60
C GLY A 95 -3.99 -14.43 2.17
N ILE A 96 -5.17 -13.87 2.47
CA ILE A 96 -6.35 -14.65 2.87
C ILE A 96 -6.74 -15.65 1.79
N ARG A 97 -6.72 -15.23 0.51
CA ARG A 97 -6.93 -16.17 -0.61
C ARG A 97 -5.86 -17.26 -0.63
N HIS A 98 -4.60 -16.93 -0.36
CA HIS A 98 -3.52 -17.92 -0.26
C HIS A 98 -3.79 -18.92 0.86
N PHE A 99 -4.14 -18.49 2.07
CA PHE A 99 -4.50 -19.39 3.17
C PHE A 99 -5.67 -20.31 2.83
N TRP A 100 -6.68 -19.81 2.12
CA TRP A 100 -7.82 -20.62 1.68
C TRP A 100 -7.39 -21.72 0.69
N MET A 101 -6.48 -21.39 -0.22
CA MET A 101 -5.89 -22.37 -1.14
C MET A 101 -5.00 -23.36 -0.39
N ASP A 102 -4.14 -22.91 0.51
CA ASP A 102 -3.25 -23.77 1.28
C ASP A 102 -4.04 -24.80 2.13
N ALA A 103 -5.26 -24.44 2.54
CA ALA A 103 -6.20 -25.33 3.23
C ALA A 103 -6.92 -26.34 2.30
N GLY A 104 -6.61 -26.40 1.00
CA GLY A 104 -7.24 -27.34 0.07
C GLY A 104 -8.41 -26.77 -0.75
N ALA A 105 -8.79 -25.51 -0.55
CA ALA A 105 -10.04 -24.96 -1.11
C ALA A 105 -9.83 -23.99 -2.29
N ALA A 106 -10.88 -23.81 -3.10
CA ALA A 106 -10.93 -22.83 -4.20
C ALA A 106 -9.85 -22.95 -5.31
N PHE A 107 -9.26 -24.14 -5.52
CA PHE A 107 -8.31 -24.40 -6.62
C PHE A 107 -8.94 -24.46 -8.01
N GLU A 108 -10.22 -24.79 -8.09
CA GLU A 108 -10.95 -24.89 -9.36
C GLU A 108 -10.87 -23.59 -10.17
N LEU A 109 -10.64 -23.70 -11.48
CA LEU A 109 -10.28 -22.56 -12.33
C LEU A 109 -11.27 -21.38 -12.21
N LYS A 110 -12.57 -21.69 -12.16
CA LYS A 110 -13.64 -20.69 -12.03
C LYS A 110 -13.63 -20.02 -10.66
N ALA A 111 -13.48 -20.81 -9.59
CA ALA A 111 -13.41 -20.30 -8.22
C ALA A 111 -12.15 -19.43 -8.04
N ASN A 112 -11.00 -19.96 -8.46
CA ASN A 112 -9.71 -19.28 -8.37
C ASN A 112 -9.71 -17.92 -9.09
N LYS A 113 -10.24 -17.85 -10.33
CA LYS A 113 -10.39 -16.58 -11.07
C LYS A 113 -11.32 -15.60 -10.33
N ARG A 114 -12.44 -16.06 -9.80
CA ARG A 114 -13.37 -15.22 -9.04
C ARG A 114 -12.72 -14.65 -7.78
N PHE A 115 -12.07 -15.49 -6.98
CA PHE A 115 -11.37 -15.05 -5.78
C PHE A 115 -10.26 -14.06 -6.10
N ALA A 116 -9.48 -14.28 -7.17
CA ALA A 116 -8.47 -13.32 -7.60
C ALA A 116 -9.09 -11.93 -7.86
N VAL A 117 -10.19 -11.84 -8.62
CA VAL A 117 -10.87 -10.56 -8.85
C VAL A 117 -11.41 -9.96 -7.55
N LEU A 118 -12.02 -10.78 -6.69
CA LEU A 118 -12.54 -10.31 -5.40
C LEU A 118 -11.46 -9.68 -4.52
N THR A 119 -10.24 -10.23 -4.49
CA THR A 119 -9.15 -9.63 -3.68
C THR A 119 -8.87 -8.19 -4.07
N MET A 120 -8.84 -7.89 -5.38
CA MET A 120 -8.59 -6.53 -5.87
C MET A 120 -9.76 -5.59 -5.58
N VAL A 121 -10.99 -6.04 -5.83
CA VAL A 121 -12.20 -5.24 -5.57
C VAL A 121 -12.31 -4.89 -4.08
N VAL A 122 -12.17 -5.88 -3.21
CA VAL A 122 -12.26 -5.67 -1.75
C VAL A 122 -11.12 -4.77 -1.27
N ALA A 123 -9.90 -4.94 -1.78
CA ALA A 123 -8.78 -4.07 -1.40
C ALA A 123 -9.03 -2.60 -1.75
N VAL A 124 -9.57 -2.32 -2.95
CA VAL A 124 -9.93 -0.96 -3.36
C VAL A 124 -11.05 -0.41 -2.50
N LEU A 125 -12.10 -1.20 -2.22
CA LEU A 125 -13.22 -0.77 -1.37
C LEU A 125 -12.78 -0.46 0.07
N LEU A 126 -11.92 -1.30 0.66
CA LEU A 126 -11.37 -1.07 2.00
C LEU A 126 -10.50 0.20 2.04
N THR A 127 -9.68 0.41 1.00
CA THR A 127 -8.87 1.63 0.87
C THR A 127 -9.77 2.86 0.78
N ALA A 128 -10.78 2.83 -0.10
CA ALA A 128 -11.72 3.93 -0.28
C ALA A 128 -12.53 4.20 1.00
N ALA A 129 -12.97 3.16 1.71
CA ALA A 129 -13.69 3.31 2.97
C ALA A 129 -12.83 3.97 4.05
N LEU A 130 -11.56 3.54 4.19
CA LEU A 130 -10.62 4.13 5.15
C LEU A 130 -10.38 5.62 4.86
N TRP A 131 -10.09 5.97 3.61
CA TRP A 131 -9.82 7.36 3.22
C TRP A 131 -11.07 8.23 3.23
N GLY A 132 -12.23 7.64 2.91
CA GLY A 132 -13.53 8.29 3.05
C GLY A 132 -13.82 8.65 4.51
N TYR A 133 -13.56 7.72 5.44
CA TYR A 133 -13.69 7.98 6.87
C TYR A 133 -12.73 9.09 7.36
N ILE A 134 -11.44 9.01 7.01
CA ILE A 134 -10.43 10.03 7.38
C ILE A 134 -10.85 11.42 6.85
N SER A 135 -11.31 11.49 5.60
CA SER A 135 -11.72 12.75 4.98
C SER A 135 -13.01 13.30 5.60
N TYR A 136 -13.97 12.43 5.91
CA TYR A 136 -15.22 12.82 6.55
C TYR A 136 -15.02 13.38 7.95
N GLU A 137 -14.19 12.75 8.77
CA GLU A 137 -13.87 13.26 10.12
C GLU A 137 -13.12 14.59 10.04
N ARG A 138 -12.26 14.78 9.04
CA ARG A 138 -11.59 16.04 8.80
C ARG A 138 -12.54 17.17 8.40
N LEU A 139 -13.60 16.87 7.62
CA LEU A 139 -14.62 17.86 7.24
C LEU A 139 -15.50 18.29 8.43
N LYS A 140 -15.65 17.44 9.45
CA LYS A 140 -16.36 17.79 10.69
C LYS A 140 -15.51 18.62 11.64
N ALA A 141 -14.19 18.44 11.64
CA ALA A 141 -13.31 19.22 12.47
C ALA A 141 -13.42 20.70 12.06
N ALA A 142 -13.74 21.59 13.02
CA ALA A 142 -13.79 23.02 12.75
C ALA A 142 -12.44 23.48 12.18
N PRO A 143 -12.41 24.41 11.20
CA PRO A 143 -11.15 24.95 10.72
C PRO A 143 -10.38 25.50 11.90
N ALA A 144 -9.11 25.09 12.06
CA ALA A 144 -8.22 25.70 13.02
C ALA A 144 -8.14 27.19 12.67
N VAL A 145 -8.86 28.02 13.43
CA VAL A 145 -8.74 29.47 13.33
C VAL A 145 -7.29 29.76 13.68
N SER A 146 -6.48 30.14 12.69
CA SER A 146 -5.16 30.70 12.94
C SER A 146 -5.37 31.84 13.93
N ALA A 147 -4.85 31.70 15.15
CA ALA A 147 -4.81 32.82 16.08
C ALA A 147 -4.27 34.03 15.32
N PRO A 148 -4.91 35.21 15.41
CA PRO A 148 -4.44 36.38 14.69
C PRO A 148 -2.96 36.57 15.03
N ILE A 149 -2.13 36.68 13.99
CA ILE A 149 -0.70 36.97 14.10
C ILE A 149 -0.60 38.16 15.06
N ALA A 150 -0.09 37.93 16.27
CA ALA A 150 0.21 39.01 17.19
C ALA A 150 1.35 39.79 16.53
N VAL A 151 0.99 40.87 15.84
CA VAL A 151 1.94 41.87 15.38
C VAL A 151 2.53 42.46 16.64
N GLU A 152 3.70 41.98 17.02
CA GLU A 152 4.49 42.54 18.10
C GLU A 152 4.91 43.94 17.66
N THR A 153 4.10 44.94 18.03
CA THR A 153 4.42 46.35 17.84
C THR A 153 5.61 46.66 18.74
N LYS A 154 6.78 46.83 18.11
CA LYS A 154 7.90 47.55 18.73
C LYS A 154 7.64 49.05 18.67
#